data_AF-T0Y256-F1
#
_entry.id   AF-T0Y256-F1
#
_cell.length_a   1.000
_cell.length_b   1.000
_cell.length_c   1.000
_cell.angle_alpha   90.00
_cell.angle_beta   90.00
_cell.angle_gamma   90.00
#
_symmetry.space_group_name_H-M   'P 1'
#
loop_
_entity.id
_entity.type
_entity.pdbx_description
1 polymer ?
#
loop_
_entity_poly.entity_id
_entity_poly.type
_entity_poly.pdbx_seq_one_letter_code
_entity_poly.pdbx_strand_id
1 'polypeptide(L)'
;QLVCPMNKFARKIPLAEFAPRTDLLAPELATLMDWTESDFEEKTRGSALRRAGFRGWLRNLAVALGNAPSSERVLRALKRRAQYPDPLVREHVEWALAEHRMRQNRIFPE
;
A
#
# COMPACT_ATOMS: atom_id res chain seq x y z
N GLN A 1 -6.53 6.37 17.46
CA GLN A 1 -6.06 7.75 17.71
C GLN A 1 -7.08 8.80 17.30
N LEU A 2 -7.57 8.84 16.05
CA LEU A 2 -8.45 9.91 15.55
C LEU A 2 -9.72 10.17 16.38
N VAL A 3 -10.30 9.13 17.00
CA VAL A 3 -11.55 9.23 17.78
C VAL A 3 -11.35 9.40 19.29
N CYS A 4 -10.10 9.42 19.78
CA CYS A 4 -9.82 9.51 21.21
C CYS A 4 -10.12 10.93 21.74
N PRO A 5 -10.97 11.10 22.77
CA PRO A 5 -11.29 12.41 23.33
C PRO A 5 -10.07 13.18 23.83
N MET A 6 -9.01 12.48 24.26
CA MET A 6 -7.80 13.12 24.78
C MET A 6 -6.92 13.74 23.69
N ASN A 7 -6.99 13.23 22.46
CA ASN A 7 -6.16 13.74 21.37
C ASN A 7 -6.54 15.16 20.93
N LYS A 8 -7.73 15.66 21.30
CA LYS A 8 -8.09 17.07 21.09
C LYS A 8 -7.21 18.04 21.89
N PHE A 9 -6.58 17.56 22.97
CA PHE A 9 -5.66 18.33 23.80
C PHE A 9 -4.20 18.17 23.37
N ALA A 10 -3.90 17.25 22.44
CA ALA A 10 -2.55 17.02 21.96
C ALA A 10 -2.07 18.21 21.10
N ARG A 11 -0.84 18.66 21.34
CA ARG A 11 -0.19 19.71 20.55
C ARG A 11 0.85 19.08 19.63
N LYS A 12 0.86 19.50 18.37
CA LYS A 12 1.93 19.14 17.43
C LYS A 12 3.18 19.92 17.80
N ILE A 13 4.31 19.22 17.94
CA ILE A 13 5.62 19.85 18.14
C ILE A 13 6.28 19.97 16.76
N PRO A 14 6.71 21.17 16.32
CA PRO A 14 7.26 21.40 14.98
C PRO A 14 8.74 21.00 14.92
N LEU A 15 9.03 19.74 15.14
CA LEU A 15 10.37 19.19 14.97
C LEU A 15 10.55 18.77 13.51
N ALA A 16 11.53 19.37 12.84
CA ALA A 16 11.77 19.17 11.41
C ALA A 16 12.02 17.69 11.05
N GLU A 17 12.68 16.94 11.93
CA GLU A 17 12.92 15.49 11.76
C GLU A 17 11.64 14.64 11.73
N PHE A 18 10.55 15.15 12.31
CA PHE A 18 9.23 14.51 12.35
C PHE A 18 8.25 15.13 11.34
N ALA A 19 8.71 16.05 10.49
CA ALA A 19 7.90 16.55 9.38
C ALA A 19 7.56 15.39 8.42
N PRO A 20 6.30 15.28 7.95
CA PRO A 20 5.94 14.29 6.95
C PRO A 20 6.80 14.44 5.69
N ARG A 21 7.24 13.32 5.14
CA ARG A 21 7.92 13.31 3.85
C ARG A 21 6.89 13.50 2.74
N THR A 22 7.05 14.53 1.92
CA THR A 22 6.07 14.94 0.90
C THR A 22 5.85 13.88 -0.18
N ASP A 23 6.89 13.12 -0.53
CA ASP A 23 6.84 12.01 -1.48
C ASP A 23 6.05 10.80 -0.98
N LEU A 24 5.83 10.70 0.33
CA LEU A 24 5.02 9.68 0.99
C LEU A 24 3.71 10.25 1.56
N LEU A 25 3.40 11.52 1.27
CA LEU A 25 2.18 12.18 1.68
C LEU A 25 1.09 11.94 0.61
N ALA A 26 0.32 10.86 0.79
CA ALA A 26 -0.73 10.42 -0.13
C ALA A 26 -0.25 10.06 -1.56
N PRO A 27 0.77 9.19 -1.72
CA PRO A 27 1.17 8.68 -3.02
C PRO A 27 0.09 7.76 -3.59
N GLU A 28 0.05 7.65 -4.91
CA GLU A 28 -0.75 6.63 -5.56
C GLU A 28 -0.19 5.23 -5.26
N LEU A 29 -0.98 4.38 -4.61
CA LEU A 29 -0.54 3.04 -4.17
C LEU A 29 -0.08 2.15 -5.34
N ALA A 30 -0.67 2.31 -6.52
CA ALA A 30 -0.27 1.57 -7.72
C ALA A 30 1.19 1.92 -8.13
N THR A 31 1.60 3.18 -7.96
CA THR A 31 2.98 3.63 -8.21
C THR A 31 3.94 3.03 -7.18
N LEU A 32 3.53 2.97 -5.90
CA LEU A 32 4.34 2.37 -4.85
C LEU A 32 4.54 0.86 -5.03
N MET A 33 3.59 0.16 -5.65
CA MET A 33 3.68 -1.28 -5.94
C MET A 33 4.76 -1.58 -7.00
N ASP A 34 5.11 -0.60 -7.83
CA ASP A 34 6.14 -0.72 -8.86
C ASP A 34 7.55 -0.53 -8.33
N TRP A 35 7.71 -0.05 -7.09
CA TRP A 35 9.03 0.11 -6.48
C TRP A 35 9.80 -1.20 -6.41
N THR A 36 11.08 -1.14 -6.76
CA THR A 36 12.04 -2.20 -6.47
C THR A 36 12.39 -2.23 -4.99
N GLU A 37 13.08 -3.28 -4.55
CA GLU A 37 13.63 -3.31 -3.19
C GLU A 37 14.59 -2.16 -2.94
N SER A 38 15.42 -1.81 -3.92
CA SER A 38 16.33 -0.66 -3.86
C SER A 38 15.59 0.66 -3.68
N ASP A 39 14.51 0.88 -4.44
CA ASP A 39 13.67 2.09 -4.30
C ASP A 39 13.09 2.18 -2.88
N PHE A 40 12.56 1.06 -2.37
CA PHE A 40 12.04 0.99 -1.01
C PHE A 40 13.13 1.34 0.01
N GLU A 41 14.32 0.76 -0.08
CA GLU A 41 15.41 1.03 0.84
C GLU A 41 15.87 2.49 0.82
N GLU A 42 16.03 3.07 -0.37
CA GLU A 42 16.44 4.45 -0.54
C GLU A 42 15.40 5.42 0.01
N LYS A 43 14.14 5.30 -0.45
CA LYS A 43 13.07 6.26 -0.13
C LYS A 43 12.60 6.15 1.32
N THR A 44 12.70 4.98 1.93
CA THR A 44 12.32 4.78 3.34
C THR A 44 13.50 4.88 4.32
N ARG A 45 14.71 5.22 3.87
CA ARG A 45 15.89 5.42 4.73
C ARG A 45 15.60 6.40 5.86
N GLY A 46 15.89 6.02 7.10
CA GLY A 46 15.60 6.85 8.29
C GLY A 46 14.12 6.93 8.67
N SER A 47 13.25 6.14 8.04
CA SER A 47 11.83 6.03 8.41
C SER A 47 11.56 4.71 9.15
N ALA A 48 10.61 4.77 10.09
CA ALA A 48 10.04 3.59 10.75
C ALA A 48 9.41 2.57 9.78
N LEU A 49 9.07 2.99 8.55
CA LEU A 49 8.51 2.12 7.51
C LEU A 49 9.44 0.94 7.18
N ARG A 50 10.76 1.10 7.31
CA ARG A 50 11.73 0.02 7.04
C ARG A 50 11.53 -1.21 7.91
N ARG A 51 10.90 -1.08 9.08
CA ARG A 51 10.61 -2.23 9.97
C ARG A 51 9.72 -3.28 9.33
N ALA A 52 8.88 -2.91 8.36
CA ALA A 52 8.03 -3.87 7.64
C ALA A 52 8.83 -4.74 6.66
N GLY A 53 10.00 -4.26 6.20
CA GLY A 53 10.74 -4.85 5.08
C GLY A 53 10.00 -4.76 3.75
N PHE A 54 10.72 -5.01 2.64
CA PHE A 54 10.14 -4.90 1.30
C PHE A 54 9.03 -5.95 1.04
N ARG A 55 9.19 -7.16 1.59
CA ARG A 55 8.14 -8.19 1.58
C ARG A 55 6.84 -7.71 2.25
N GLY A 56 6.95 -7.13 3.46
CA GLY A 56 5.80 -6.61 4.20
C GLY A 56 5.16 -5.41 3.51
N TRP A 57 5.99 -4.58 2.86
CA TRP A 57 5.55 -3.47 2.00
C TRP A 57 4.66 -3.96 0.85
N LEU A 58 5.15 -4.90 0.03
CA LEU A 58 4.38 -5.44 -1.09
C LEU A 58 3.09 -6.15 -0.65
N ARG A 59 3.15 -6.94 0.42
CA ARG A 59 1.96 -7.59 1.00
C ARG A 59 0.91 -6.54 1.40
N ASN A 60 1.31 -5.49 2.12
CA ASN A 60 0.39 -4.45 2.56
C ASN A 60 -0.21 -3.67 1.39
N LEU A 61 0.59 -3.38 0.36
CA LEU A 61 0.12 -2.72 -0.86
C LEU A 61 -0.87 -3.60 -1.62
N ALA A 62 -0.63 -4.90 -1.73
CA ALA A 62 -1.58 -5.83 -2.36
C ALA A 62 -2.94 -5.79 -1.64
N VAL A 63 -2.96 -5.80 -0.30
CA VAL A 63 -4.21 -5.68 0.47
C VAL A 63 -4.90 -4.33 0.23
N ALA A 64 -4.13 -3.24 0.31
CA ALA A 64 -4.69 -1.90 0.13
C ALA A 64 -5.26 -1.69 -1.29
N LEU A 65 -4.56 -2.20 -2.32
CA LEU A 65 -5.02 -2.18 -3.71
C LEU A 65 -6.24 -3.09 -3.91
N GLY A 66 -6.26 -4.26 -3.28
CA GLY A 66 -7.43 -5.14 -3.28
C GLY A 66 -8.66 -4.49 -2.66
N ASN A 67 -8.51 -3.61 -1.67
CA ASN A 67 -9.61 -2.83 -1.09
C ASN A 67 -9.97 -1.56 -1.87
N ALA A 68 -9.14 -1.13 -2.82
CA ALA A 68 -9.36 0.09 -3.58
C ALA A 68 -10.45 -0.11 -4.66
N PRO A 69 -11.06 0.98 -5.16
CA PRO A 69 -11.88 0.93 -6.37
C PRO A 69 -11.13 0.29 -7.54
N SER A 70 -11.83 -0.52 -8.33
CA SER A 70 -11.25 -1.15 -9.51
C SER A 70 -10.86 -0.08 -10.53
N SER A 71 -9.60 -0.10 -10.95
CA SER A 71 -9.11 0.66 -12.09
C SER A 71 -8.10 -0.16 -12.87
N GLU A 72 -7.96 0.14 -14.15
CA GLU A 72 -6.99 -0.55 -15.00
C GLU A 72 -5.55 -0.39 -14.47
N ARG A 73 -5.24 0.76 -13.85
CA ARG A 73 -3.93 1.02 -13.24
C ARG A 73 -3.68 0.11 -12.03
N VAL A 74 -4.68 -0.07 -11.16
CA VAL A 74 -4.63 -0.99 -10.01
C VAL A 74 -4.45 -2.44 -10.50
N LEU A 75 -5.26 -2.87 -11.46
CA LEU A 75 -5.20 -4.24 -11.99
C LEU A 75 -3.84 -4.54 -12.62
N ARG A 76 -3.26 -3.61 -13.38
CA ARG A 76 -1.91 -3.78 -13.96
C ARG A 76 -0.83 -3.86 -12.90
N ALA A 77 -0.87 -3.01 -11.86
CA ALA A 77 0.08 -3.04 -10.76
C ALA A 77 0.06 -4.40 -10.03
N LEU A 78 -1.14 -4.92 -9.75
CA LEU A 78 -1.31 -6.25 -9.15
C LEU A 78 -0.80 -7.36 -10.09
N LYS A 79 -1.20 -7.36 -11.36
CA LYS A 79 -0.79 -8.39 -12.35
C LYS A 79 0.73 -8.46 -12.51
N ARG A 80 1.45 -7.34 -12.48
CA ARG A 80 2.93 -7.31 -12.53
C ARG A 80 3.59 -8.09 -11.39
N ARG A 81 2.89 -8.27 -10.27
CA ARG A 81 3.40 -8.95 -9.07
C ARG A 81 2.80 -10.34 -8.87
N ALA A 82 1.98 -10.83 -9.79
CA ALA A 82 1.33 -12.14 -9.69
C ALA A 82 2.32 -13.31 -9.59
N GLN A 83 3.51 -13.18 -10.19
CA GLN A 83 4.57 -14.20 -10.18
C GLN A 83 5.72 -13.85 -9.23
N TYR A 84 5.51 -12.96 -8.25
CA TYR A 84 6.57 -12.58 -7.33
C TYR A 84 7.16 -13.81 -6.60
N PRO A 85 8.48 -13.91 -6.35
CA PRO A 85 9.07 -15.15 -5.80
C PRO A 85 8.54 -15.55 -4.42
N ASP A 86 8.21 -14.59 -3.57
CA ASP A 86 7.69 -14.85 -2.23
C ASP A 86 6.22 -15.33 -2.27
N PRO A 87 5.89 -16.51 -1.71
CA PRO A 87 4.55 -17.08 -1.77
C PRO A 87 3.51 -16.24 -1.02
N LEU A 88 3.88 -15.56 0.08
CA LEU A 88 2.94 -14.73 0.83
C LEU A 88 2.51 -13.52 0.00
N VAL A 89 3.46 -12.88 -0.72
CA VAL A 89 3.13 -11.78 -1.62
C VAL A 89 2.22 -12.25 -2.75
N ARG A 90 2.49 -13.41 -3.37
CA ARG A 90 1.64 -13.96 -4.44
C ARG A 90 0.21 -14.19 -3.95
N GLU A 91 0.05 -14.85 -2.81
CA GLU A 91 -1.27 -15.13 -2.22
C GLU A 91 -2.10 -13.84 -2.04
N HIS A 92 -1.47 -12.77 -1.54
CA HIS A 92 -2.16 -11.49 -1.33
C HIS A 92 -2.48 -10.78 -2.65
N VAL A 93 -1.62 -10.90 -3.67
CA VAL A 93 -1.89 -10.37 -5.02
C VAL A 93 -3.03 -11.13 -5.69
N GLU A 94 -3.04 -12.45 -5.58
CA GLU A 94 -4.11 -13.31 -6.12
C GLU A 94 -5.45 -13.01 -5.45
N TRP A 95 -5.46 -12.86 -4.11
CA TRP A 95 -6.63 -12.42 -3.35
C TRP A 95 -7.14 -11.05 -3.86
N ALA A 96 -6.26 -10.07 -4.01
CA ALA A 96 -6.63 -8.73 -4.47
C ALA A 96 -7.24 -8.76 -5.88
N LEU A 97 -6.67 -9.55 -6.79
CA LEU A 97 -7.23 -9.74 -8.13
C LEU A 97 -8.60 -10.45 -8.10
N ALA A 98 -8.80 -11.41 -7.19
CA ALA A 98 -10.08 -12.09 -7.00
C ALA A 98 -11.16 -11.12 -6.51
N GLU A 99 -10.83 -10.27 -5.54
CA GLU A 99 -11.72 -9.23 -5.04
C GLU A 99 -12.25 -8.30 -6.15
N HIS A 100 -11.37 -7.87 -7.06
CA HIS A 100 -11.78 -7.06 -8.20
C HIS A 100 -12.70 -7.81 -9.17
N ARG A 101 -12.44 -9.10 -9.44
CA ARG A 101 -13.33 -9.95 -10.27
C ARG A 101 -14.72 -10.08 -9.62
N MET A 102 -14.76 -10.35 -8.31
CA MET A 102 -16.02 -10.48 -7.58
C MET A 102 -16.83 -9.19 -7.58
N ARG A 103 -16.19 -8.02 -7.45
CA ARG A 103 -16.89 -6.73 -7.53
C ARG A 103 -17.43 -6.45 -8.93
N GLN A 104 -16.69 -6.77 -9.97
CA GLN A 104 -17.18 -6.65 -11.35
C GLN A 104 -18.43 -7.49 -11.55
N ASN A 105 -18.43 -8.74 -11.07
CA ASN A 105 -19.58 -9.63 -11.16
C ASN A 105 -20.79 -9.16 -10.32
N ARG A 106 -20.57 -8.44 -9.21
CA ARG A 106 -21.66 -7.84 -8.42
C ARG A 106 -22.33 -6.67 -9.12
N ILE A 107 -21.57 -5.91 -9.91
CA ILE A 107 -22.09 -4.72 -10.64
C ILE A 107 -22.75 -5.15 -11.95
N PHE A 108 -22.20 -6.17 -12.61
CA PHE A 108 -22.72 -6.75 -13.85
C PHE A 108 -22.88 -8.27 -13.67
N PRO A 109 -23.99 -8.74 -13.07
CA PRO A 109 -24.29 -10.17 -13.03
C PRO A 109 -24.59 -10.68 -14.45
N GLU A 110 -24.21 -11.93 -14.73
CA GLU A 110 -24.57 -12.65 -15.97
C GLU A 110 -26.10 -12.78 -16.15
#